data_AF-A0AAJ1B113-F1
#
_entry.id   AF-A0AAJ1B113-F1
#
_cell.length_a   1.000
_cell.length_b   1.000
_cell.length_c   1.000
_cell.angle_alpha   90.00
_cell.angle_beta   90.00
_cell.angle_gamma   90.00
#
_symmetry.space_group_name_H-M   'P 1'
#
loop_
_entity.id
_entity.type
_entity.pdbx_description
1 polymer ?
#
loop_
_entity_poly.entity_id
_entity_poly.type
_entity_poly.pdbx_seq_one_letter_code
_entity_poly.pdbx_strand_id
1 'polypeptide(L)'
;SPYYNKLVDASQTGIQWSSAEHLIGYPTAYKYAIAVNYNTACTPGAGSAIFLHCSTGGSTAGCISVSQSNMIRILQSLQGDTLIGIYQNSNSLY
;
A
#
# COMPACT_ATOMS: atom_id res chain seq x y z
N SER A 1 14.81 8.25 8.02
CA SER A 1 14.55 9.28 6.99
C SER A 1 13.37 10.13 7.42
N PRO A 2 13.36 11.45 7.14
CA PRO A 2 12.18 12.31 7.38
C PRO A 2 10.92 11.88 6.60
N TYR A 3 11.10 11.03 5.58
CA TYR A 3 10.04 10.46 4.75
C TYR A 3 9.69 9.02 5.10
N TYR A 4 10.08 8.54 6.29
CA TYR A 4 9.69 7.21 6.74
C TYR A 4 8.16 7.06 6.72
N ASN A 5 7.69 5.99 6.07
CA ASN A 5 6.28 5.68 5.86
C ASN A 5 5.44 6.81 5.22
N LYS A 6 6.04 7.57 4.30
CA LYS A 6 5.34 8.58 3.49
C LYS A 6 5.41 8.23 2.02
N LEU A 7 4.32 8.46 1.30
CA LEU A 7 4.32 8.48 -0.16
C LEU A 7 4.89 9.84 -0.61
N VAL A 8 5.99 9.81 -1.35
CA VAL A 8 6.70 11.03 -1.76
C VAL A 8 7.10 10.97 -3.22
N ASP A 9 7.19 12.14 -3.84
CA ASP A 9 7.76 12.32 -5.17
C ASP A 9 9.26 12.64 -5.04
N ALA A 10 10.10 11.68 -5.44
CA ALA A 10 11.55 11.81 -5.34
C ALA A 10 12.12 12.96 -6.18
N SER A 11 11.41 13.41 -7.23
CA SER A 11 11.83 14.57 -8.03
C SER A 11 11.70 15.89 -7.25
N GLN A 12 10.82 15.93 -6.25
CA GLN A 12 10.57 17.12 -5.43
C GLN A 12 11.44 17.11 -4.16
N THR A 13 11.60 15.94 -3.53
CA THR A 13 12.30 15.83 -2.24
C THR A 13 13.78 15.51 -2.38
N GLY A 14 14.21 15.01 -3.54
CA GLY A 14 15.43 14.23 -3.67
C GLY A 14 15.35 12.91 -2.90
N ILE A 15 16.36 12.05 -3.07
CA ILE A 15 16.47 10.79 -2.33
C ILE A 15 17.15 11.07 -0.99
N GLN A 16 16.39 10.98 0.10
CA GLN A 16 16.86 11.18 1.49
C GLN A 16 16.61 9.94 2.36
N TRP A 17 16.55 8.77 1.74
CA TRP A 17 16.33 7.47 2.37
C TRP A 17 17.35 6.46 1.85
N SER A 18 17.67 5.46 2.66
CA SER A 18 18.50 4.32 2.27
C SER A 18 17.69 3.16 1.68
N SER A 19 16.38 3.12 1.94
CA SER A 19 15.45 2.14 1.40
C SER A 19 14.06 2.78 1.17
N ALA A 20 13.44 2.44 0.05
CA ALA A 20 12.05 2.74 -0.26
C ALA A 20 11.59 1.84 -1.42
N GLU A 21 10.27 1.69 -1.57
CA GLU A 21 9.69 1.10 -2.78
C GLU A 21 9.57 2.16 -3.89
N HIS A 22 10.17 1.90 -5.04
CA HIS A 22 10.04 2.75 -6.22
C HIS A 22 8.91 2.23 -7.11
N LEU A 23 7.68 2.65 -6.82
CA LEU A 23 6.44 2.06 -7.36
C LEU A 23 6.43 1.89 -8.89
N ILE A 24 6.90 2.91 -9.63
CA ILE A 24 6.94 2.88 -11.10
C ILE A 24 7.84 1.77 -11.66
N GLY A 25 8.78 1.26 -10.87
CA GLY A 25 9.62 0.11 -11.22
C GLY A 25 8.89 -1.25 -11.22
N TYR A 26 7.67 -1.32 -10.69
CA TYR A 26 6.88 -2.55 -10.61
C TYR A 26 5.53 -2.39 -11.34
N PRO A 27 5.55 -2.26 -12.69
CA PRO A 27 4.38 -1.88 -13.47
C PRO A 27 3.23 -2.89 -13.42
N THR A 28 3.50 -4.16 -13.11
CA THR A 28 2.45 -5.17 -12.92
C THR A 28 1.78 -5.03 -11.55
N ALA A 29 2.57 -4.98 -10.48
CA ALA A 29 2.06 -4.89 -9.11
C ALA A 29 1.36 -3.56 -8.87
N TYR A 30 2.02 -2.45 -9.22
CA TYR A 30 1.55 -1.09 -8.98
C TYR A 30 0.89 -0.44 -10.20
N LYS A 31 0.34 -1.25 -11.11
CA LYS A 31 -0.56 -0.74 -12.18
C LYS A 31 -1.70 0.09 -11.59
N TYR A 32 -2.19 -0.36 -10.44
CA TYR A 32 -3.16 0.32 -9.59
C TYR A 32 -2.71 0.10 -8.15
N ALA A 33 -2.81 1.12 -7.31
CA ALA A 33 -2.43 1.03 -5.90
C ALA A 33 -3.27 1.96 -5.03
N ILE A 34 -3.51 1.54 -3.79
CA ILE A 34 -4.06 2.37 -2.72
C ILE A 34 -3.07 2.31 -1.56
N ALA A 35 -2.62 3.47 -1.08
CA ALA A 35 -1.84 3.55 0.15
C ALA A 35 -2.77 3.29 1.34
N VAL A 36 -2.39 2.34 2.20
CA VAL A 36 -3.16 2.02 3.40
C VAL A 36 -2.68 2.91 4.55
N ASN A 37 -3.61 3.38 5.38
CA ASN A 37 -3.33 4.17 6.59
C ASN A 37 -2.74 3.29 7.71
N TYR A 38 -1.64 2.62 7.44
CA TYR A 38 -0.86 1.84 8.39
C TYR A 38 0.29 2.68 8.94
N ASN A 39 0.59 2.56 10.24
CA ASN A 39 1.70 3.26 10.91
C ASN A 39 1.77 4.78 10.58
N THR A 40 0.63 5.49 10.61
CA THR A 40 0.55 6.91 10.22
C THR A 40 1.32 7.84 11.17
N ALA A 41 1.53 7.42 12.42
CA ALA A 41 2.42 8.11 13.37
C ALA A 41 3.91 8.02 12.98
N CYS A 42 4.25 7.23 11.95
CA CYS A 42 5.61 7.02 11.47
C CYS A 42 6.54 6.47 12.57
N THR A 43 6.03 5.58 13.44
CA THR A 43 6.80 4.98 14.53
C THR A 43 7.89 4.09 13.94
N PRO A 44 9.19 4.38 14.21
CA PRO A 44 10.29 3.60 13.65
C PRO A 44 10.20 2.11 14.02
N GLY A 45 10.42 1.24 13.03
CA GLY A 45 10.42 -0.21 13.23
C GLY A 45 9.03 -0.87 13.19
N ALA A 46 7.94 -0.09 13.19
CA ALA A 46 6.58 -0.61 13.13
C ALA A 46 6.10 -0.91 11.68
N GLY A 47 7.02 -1.17 10.75
CA GLY A 47 6.72 -1.39 9.33
C GLY A 47 6.34 -0.12 8.56
N SER A 48 6.38 -0.20 7.23
CA SER A 48 6.06 0.92 6.33
C SER A 48 5.70 0.42 4.94
N ALA A 49 5.25 1.33 4.06
CA ALA A 49 5.02 1.04 2.64
C ALA A 49 4.01 -0.10 2.41
N ILE A 50 2.90 -0.06 3.14
CA ILE A 50 1.80 -1.03 2.97
C ILE A 50 0.79 -0.49 1.98
N PHE A 51 0.61 -1.21 0.88
CA PHE A 51 -0.31 -0.87 -0.20
C PHE A 51 -1.29 -2.02 -0.46
N LEU A 52 -2.47 -1.65 -0.96
CA LEU A 52 -3.35 -2.57 -1.69
C LEU A 52 -3.05 -2.42 -3.19
N HIS A 53 -2.66 -3.51 -3.86
CA HIS A 53 -2.20 -3.46 -5.26
C HIS A 53 -2.58 -4.72 -6.07
N CYS A 54 -2.24 -4.73 -7.36
CA CYS A 54 -2.49 -5.87 -8.24
C CYS A 54 -1.57 -7.06 -7.91
N SER A 55 -2.12 -8.27 -7.87
CA SER A 55 -1.38 -9.51 -7.66
C SER A 55 -0.49 -9.85 -8.85
N THR A 56 0.70 -10.36 -8.55
CA THR A 56 1.67 -10.90 -9.52
C THR A 56 1.73 -12.44 -9.47
N GLY A 57 0.82 -13.09 -8.72
CA GLY A 57 0.75 -14.55 -8.59
C GLY A 57 1.52 -15.14 -7.39
N GLY A 58 2.21 -14.32 -6.60
CA GLY A 58 2.95 -14.74 -5.40
C GLY A 58 2.48 -14.07 -4.11
N SER A 59 3.07 -14.49 -2.98
CA SER A 59 2.90 -13.80 -1.69
C SER A 59 3.59 -12.44 -1.67
N THR A 60 3.12 -11.56 -0.80
CA THR A 60 3.74 -10.25 -0.55
C THR A 60 4.58 -10.30 0.74
N ALA A 61 5.41 -9.29 0.95
CA ALA A 61 6.13 -9.09 2.21
C ALA A 61 5.32 -8.31 3.27
N GLY A 62 4.04 -8.03 3.02
CA GLY A 62 3.17 -7.27 3.93
C GLY A 62 2.03 -6.52 3.23
N CYS A 63 2.20 -6.18 1.94
CA CYS A 63 1.13 -5.57 1.14
C CYS A 63 -0.08 -6.49 0.96
N ILE A 64 -1.22 -5.91 0.59
CA ILE A 64 -2.42 -6.65 0.22
C ILE A 64 -2.44 -6.74 -1.31
N SER A 65 -2.53 -7.95 -1.86
CA SER A 65 -2.61 -8.12 -3.31
C SER A 65 -3.93 -8.80 -3.72
N VAL A 66 -4.57 -8.25 -4.75
CA VAL A 66 -5.83 -8.76 -5.31
C VAL A 66 -5.71 -8.87 -6.83
N SER A 67 -6.59 -9.63 -7.49
CA SER A 67 -6.59 -9.66 -8.96
C SER A 67 -6.79 -8.25 -9.54
N GLN A 68 -6.22 -7.98 -10.72
CA GLN A 68 -6.38 -6.68 -11.38
C GLN A 68 -7.87 -6.32 -11.58
N SER A 69 -8.72 -7.30 -11.88
CA SER A 69 -10.17 -7.10 -12.01
C SER A 69 -10.84 -6.69 -10.71
N ASN A 70 -10.45 -7.28 -9.57
CA ASN A 70 -10.95 -6.86 -8.26
C ASN A 70 -10.40 -5.48 -7.88
N MET A 71 -9.13 -5.18 -8.19
CA MET A 71 -8.54 -3.86 -7.93
C MET A 71 -9.31 -2.75 -8.64
N ILE A 72 -9.66 -2.95 -9.92
CA ILE A 72 -10.48 -2.01 -10.69
C ILE A 72 -11.86 -1.82 -10.02
N ARG A 73 -12.53 -2.91 -9.62
CA ARG A 73 -13.82 -2.83 -8.94
C ARG A 73 -13.75 -2.07 -7.62
N ILE A 74 -12.69 -2.32 -6.83
CA ILE A 74 -12.45 -1.62 -5.56
C ILE A 74 -12.30 -0.12 -5.83
N LEU A 75 -11.42 0.26 -6.76
CA LEU A 75 -11.19 1.67 -7.11
C LEU A 75 -12.47 2.38 -7.58
N GLN A 76 -13.31 1.69 -8.36
CA GLN A 76 -14.59 2.23 -8.83
C GLN A 76 -15.65 2.35 -7.73
N SER A 77 -15.47 1.68 -6.60
CA SER A 77 -16.41 1.66 -5.48
C SER A 77 -15.98 2.57 -4.33
N LEU A 78 -14.79 3.17 -4.40
CA LEU A 78 -14.26 4.03 -3.33
C LEU A 78 -15.15 5.26 -3.11
N GLN A 79 -15.40 5.53 -1.85
CA GLN A 79 -16.03 6.74 -1.34
C GLN A 79 -15.13 7.37 -0.28
N GLY A 80 -15.38 8.64 0.08
CA GLY A 80 -14.52 9.39 1.01
C GLY A 80 -14.41 8.78 2.41
N ASP A 81 -15.36 7.94 2.80
CA ASP A 81 -15.46 7.24 4.08
C ASP A 81 -15.08 5.75 4.00
N THR A 82 -14.49 5.31 2.88
CA THR A 82 -14.10 3.91 2.71
C THR A 82 -13.04 3.50 3.72
N LEU A 83 -13.26 2.37 4.39
CA LEU A 83 -12.33 1.75 5.33
C LEU A 83 -11.81 0.41 4.77
N ILE A 84 -10.52 0.16 4.97
CA ILE A 84 -9.89 -1.13 4.71
C ILE A 84 -9.65 -1.80 6.05
N GLY A 85 -10.39 -2.88 6.32
CA GLY A 85 -10.19 -3.72 7.50
C GLY A 85 -9.40 -4.98 7.15
N ILE A 86 -8.38 -5.29 7.94
CA ILE A 86 -7.59 -6.51 7.82
C ILE A 86 -7.88 -7.37 9.04
N TYR A 87 -8.52 -8.51 8.83
CA TYR A 87 -8.96 -9.41 9.89
C TYR A 87 -8.30 -10.78 9.70
N GLN A 88 -7.97 -11.46 10.81
CA GLN A 88 -7.37 -12.80 10.75
C GLN A 88 -8.34 -13.86 10.22
N ASN A 89 -9.64 -13.68 10.45
CA ASN A 89 -10.69 -14.55 9.97
C ASN A 89 -12.03 -13.80 9.91
N SER A 90 -13.02 -14.42 9.27
CA SER A 90 -14.36 -13.84 9.12
C SER A 90 -15.13 -13.69 10.43
N ASN A 91 -14.78 -14.43 11.47
CA ASN A 91 -15.45 -14.35 12.78
C ASN A 91 -15.02 -13.12 13.59
N SER A 92 -14.03 -12.36 13.09
CA SER A 92 -13.62 -11.08 13.66
C SER A 92 -14.31 -9.88 12.99
N LEU A 93 -15.23 -10.12 12.04
CA LEU A 93 -16.12 -9.09 11.50
C LEU A 93 -17.30 -8.90 12.46
N TYR A 94 -17.14 -7.96 13.40
CA TYR A 94 -18.13 -7.55 14.42
C TYR A 94 -18.49 -8.62 15.46
#